data_AF-A0A2R6DIP8-F1
#
_entry.id   AF-A0A2R6DIP8-F1
#
_cell.length_a   1.000
_cell.length_b   1.000
_cell.length_c   1.000
_cell.angle_alpha   90.00
_cell.angle_beta   90.00
_cell.angle_gamma   90.00
#
_symmetry.space_group_name_H-M   'P 1'
#
loop_
_entity.id
_entity.type
_entity.pdbx_description
1 polymer ?
#
loop_
_entity_poly.entity_id
_entity_poly.type
_entity_poly.pdbx_seq_one_letter_code
_entity_poly.pdbx_strand_id
1 'polypeptide(L)'
;MTDESKGVDRPRGILSAADRRFLRGEKKYKHRQSLLKRRATIRERVVNGILDFEVLLTELSENDREKIVDELGIRAPEHSLIGGSYAAPSGVTDAIGFLYLLHTDREDFLTTVDHAVKSALRHRGEAVTDVTTRMDIERADHIDTEAAIVRALQATGDAPADRLREIPPGNRWLTGDAVARRRREGDE
;
A
#
# COMPACT_ATOMS: atom_id res chain seq x y z
N MET A 1 21.65 30.51 6.64
CA MET A 1 21.99 29.31 7.43
C MET A 1 21.05 28.22 6.97
N THR A 2 21.56 27.35 6.10
CA THR A 2 20.80 26.30 5.41
C THR A 2 20.38 25.21 6.39
N ASP A 3 19.10 24.88 6.37
CA ASP A 3 18.47 23.84 7.20
C ASP A 3 18.83 22.45 6.66
N GLU A 4 20.08 22.03 6.88
CA GLU A 4 20.59 20.69 6.56
C GLU A 4 20.16 19.62 7.59
N SER A 5 19.25 19.96 8.52
CA SER A 5 18.92 19.09 9.66
C SER A 5 17.74 18.14 9.42
N LYS A 6 17.00 18.26 8.31
CA LYS A 6 15.75 17.49 8.09
C LYS A 6 15.92 16.04 7.66
N GLY A 7 17.16 15.55 7.51
CA GLY A 7 17.45 14.17 7.07
C GLY A 7 17.94 13.20 8.15
N VAL A 8 18.52 13.69 9.26
CA VAL A 8 19.40 12.85 10.10
C VAL A 8 18.69 12.13 11.26
N ASP A 9 17.50 12.58 11.68
CA ASP A 9 16.84 12.06 12.89
C ASP A 9 15.45 11.47 12.61
N ARG A 10 15.39 10.49 11.69
CA ARG A 10 14.18 9.69 11.43
C ARG A 10 14.31 8.32 12.10
N PRO A 11 13.41 7.92 13.03
CA PRO A 11 13.47 6.61 13.67
C PRO A 11 13.21 5.48 12.66
N ARG A 12 13.92 4.35 12.83
CA ARG A 12 13.95 3.21 11.88
C ARG A 12 12.56 2.74 11.42
N GLY A 13 12.34 2.80 10.11
CA GLY A 13 11.16 2.27 9.42
C GLY A 13 9.99 3.25 9.25
N ILE A 14 9.20 3.05 8.18
CA ILE A 14 8.06 3.91 7.81
C ILE A 14 7.02 4.02 8.94
N LEU A 15 6.74 2.93 9.65
CA LEU A 15 5.77 2.91 10.75
C LEU A 15 6.44 2.47 12.06
N SER A 16 6.19 3.21 13.15
CA SER A 16 6.57 2.75 14.49
C SER A 16 5.64 1.65 14.99
N ALA A 17 6.05 0.91 16.02
CA ALA A 17 5.18 -0.08 16.68
C ALA A 17 3.85 0.55 17.15
N ALA A 18 3.90 1.79 17.66
CA ALA A 18 2.69 2.50 18.09
C ALA A 18 1.77 2.87 16.91
N ASP A 19 2.33 3.12 15.73
CA ASP A 19 1.55 3.41 14.51
C ASP A 19 0.84 2.15 14.02
N ARG A 20 1.56 1.01 13.96
CA ARG A 20 0.96 -0.28 13.59
C ARG A 20 -0.19 -0.66 14.52
N ARG A 21 0.04 -0.58 15.84
CA ARG A 21 -1.01 -0.85 16.84
C ARG A 21 -2.22 0.08 16.69
N PHE A 22 -2.00 1.35 16.35
CA PHE A 22 -3.09 2.29 16.11
C PHE A 22 -3.88 1.95 14.84
N LEU A 23 -3.19 1.66 13.73
CA LEU A 23 -3.82 1.31 12.45
C LEU A 23 -4.60 -0.01 12.52
N ARG A 24 -4.12 -0.99 13.30
CA ARG A 24 -4.79 -2.28 13.55
C ARG A 24 -5.92 -2.20 14.59
N GLY A 25 -6.17 -1.02 15.17
CA GLY A 25 -7.21 -0.84 16.20
C GLY A 25 -6.83 -1.33 17.61
N GLU A 26 -5.65 -1.91 17.79
CA GLU A 26 -5.09 -2.40 19.07
C GLU A 26 -4.71 -1.27 20.04
N LYS A 27 -4.67 -0.02 19.57
CA LYS A 27 -4.45 1.18 20.38
C LYS A 27 -5.48 2.25 20.05
N LYS A 28 -6.32 2.59 21.02
CA LYS A 28 -7.35 3.63 20.92
C LYS A 28 -6.93 4.90 21.68
N TYR A 29 -7.24 6.07 21.11
CA TYR A 29 -7.02 7.37 21.75
C TYR A 29 -8.35 7.93 22.23
N LYS A 30 -8.44 8.30 23.52
CA LYS A 30 -9.66 8.86 24.11
C LYS A 30 -9.98 10.27 23.60
N HIS A 31 -8.95 11.07 23.33
CA HIS A 31 -9.12 12.46 22.92
C HIS A 31 -8.99 12.63 21.40
N ARG A 32 -9.92 13.38 20.80
CA ARG A 32 -9.95 13.68 19.36
C ARG A 32 -8.65 14.31 18.87
N GLN A 33 -8.08 15.25 19.63
CA GLN A 33 -6.82 15.91 19.27
C GLN A 33 -5.66 14.92 19.19
N SER A 34 -5.57 13.96 20.13
CA SER A 34 -4.52 12.92 20.11
C SER A 34 -4.67 11.99 18.90
N LEU A 35 -5.91 11.66 18.51
CA LEU A 35 -6.19 10.87 17.32
C LEU A 35 -5.77 11.61 16.04
N LEU A 36 -6.12 12.89 15.91
CA LEU A 36 -5.73 13.72 14.77
C LEU A 36 -4.20 13.85 14.67
N LYS A 37 -3.54 14.12 15.79
CA LYS A 37 -2.08 14.19 15.87
C LYS A 37 -1.44 12.86 15.44
N ARG A 38 -1.94 11.72 15.92
CA ARG A 38 -1.44 10.40 15.50
C ARG A 38 -1.57 10.18 14.00
N ARG A 39 -2.73 10.51 13.41
CA ARG A 39 -2.95 10.39 11.97
C ARG A 39 -2.01 11.30 11.18
N ALA A 40 -1.80 12.53 11.62
CA ALA A 40 -0.86 13.46 11.00
C ALA A 40 0.57 12.92 11.02
N THR A 41 1.03 12.44 12.18
CA THR A 41 2.36 11.83 12.32
C THR A 41 2.55 10.60 11.43
N ILE A 42 1.53 9.75 11.28
CA ILE A 42 1.61 8.59 10.38
C ILE A 42 1.76 9.05 8.93
N ARG A 43 0.96 10.02 8.47
CA ARG A 43 1.07 10.56 7.10
C ARG A 43 2.45 11.13 6.84
N GLU A 44 2.97 11.94 7.77
CA GLU A 44 4.30 12.54 7.68
C GLU A 44 5.40 11.47 7.54
N ARG A 45 5.34 10.40 8.34
CA ARG A 45 6.29 9.29 8.25
C ARG A 45 6.19 8.51 6.94
N VAL A 46 4.97 8.30 6.44
CA VAL A 46 4.76 7.62 5.16
C VAL A 46 5.33 8.46 4.02
N VAL A 47 5.06 9.76 3.98
CA VAL A 47 5.63 10.67 2.97
C VAL A 47 7.16 10.65 3.03
N ASN A 48 7.73 10.84 4.22
CA ASN A 48 9.17 10.82 4.41
C ASN A 48 9.80 9.48 3.99
N GLY A 49 9.18 8.36 4.35
CA GLY A 49 9.67 7.03 3.97
C GLY A 49 9.54 6.73 2.47
N ILE A 50 8.54 7.30 1.78
CA ILE A 50 8.44 7.22 0.32
C ILE A 50 9.57 8.00 -0.34
N LEU A 51 9.85 9.21 0.14
CA LEU A 51 10.92 10.05 -0.40
C LEU A 51 12.31 9.42 -0.22
N ASP A 52 12.50 8.63 0.84
CA ASP A 52 13.76 7.92 1.07
C ASP A 52 14.06 6.89 -0.04
N PHE A 53 13.07 6.41 -0.82
CA PHE A 53 13.32 5.51 -1.94
C PHE A 53 14.14 6.14 -3.07
N GLU A 54 14.15 7.46 -3.20
CA GLU A 54 15.06 8.14 -4.14
C GLU A 54 16.51 7.84 -3.78
N VAL A 55 16.87 8.04 -2.51
CA VAL A 55 18.21 7.74 -1.98
C VAL A 55 18.51 6.24 -2.04
N LEU A 56 17.54 5.38 -1.71
CA LEU A 56 17.74 3.92 -1.82
C LEU A 56 17.97 3.48 -3.26
N LEU A 57 17.33 4.11 -4.24
CA LEU A 57 17.52 3.77 -5.65
C LEU A 57 18.90 4.19 -6.14
N THR A 58 19.39 5.37 -5.75
CA THR A 58 20.65 5.92 -6.29
C THR A 58 21.88 5.51 -5.50
N GLU A 59 21.79 5.40 -4.17
CA GLU A 59 22.96 5.24 -3.30
C GLU A 59 23.12 3.84 -2.71
N LEU A 60 22.04 3.05 -2.60
CA LEU A 60 22.14 1.73 -1.99
C LEU A 60 22.91 0.77 -2.93
N SER A 61 23.95 0.14 -2.42
CA SER A 61 24.79 -0.77 -3.20
C SER A 61 24.01 -1.95 -3.76
N GLU A 62 24.45 -2.50 -4.88
CA GLU A 62 23.83 -3.70 -5.46
C GLU A 62 23.84 -4.88 -4.47
N ASN A 63 24.96 -5.13 -3.80
CA ASN A 63 25.09 -6.18 -2.78
C ASN A 63 24.07 -6.04 -1.65
N ASP A 64 23.81 -4.83 -1.17
CA ASP A 64 22.81 -4.62 -0.12
C ASP A 64 21.38 -4.79 -0.66
N ARG A 65 21.12 -4.41 -1.92
CA ARG A 65 19.83 -4.71 -2.58
C ARG A 65 19.60 -6.21 -2.70
N GLU A 66 20.63 -6.99 -2.99
CA GLU A 66 20.54 -8.46 -3.04
C GLU A 66 20.20 -9.05 -1.67
N LYS A 67 20.83 -8.57 -0.60
CA LYS A 67 20.49 -9.00 0.77
C LYS A 67 19.04 -8.65 1.13
N ILE A 68 18.56 -7.47 0.76
CA ILE A 68 17.15 -7.09 0.98
C ILE A 68 16.21 -8.04 0.23
N VAL A 69 16.57 -8.39 -1.01
CA VAL A 69 15.81 -9.34 -1.83
C VAL A 69 15.73 -10.71 -1.14
N ASP A 70 16.82 -11.17 -0.55
CA ASP A 70 16.86 -12.43 0.21
C ASP A 70 16.08 -12.35 1.52
N GLU A 71 16.22 -11.26 2.29
CA GLU A 71 15.49 -11.03 3.55
C GLU A 71 13.98 -10.93 3.33
N LEU A 72 13.56 -10.30 2.23
CA LEU A 72 12.16 -10.24 1.83
C LEU A 72 11.67 -11.57 1.25
N GLY A 73 12.55 -12.50 0.88
CA GLY A 73 12.18 -13.76 0.25
C GLY A 73 11.67 -13.58 -1.19
N ILE A 74 12.08 -12.51 -1.88
CA ILE A 74 11.64 -12.21 -3.26
C ILE A 74 12.17 -13.27 -4.25
N ARG A 75 13.37 -13.80 -4.01
CA ARG A 75 14.03 -14.83 -4.85
C ARG A 75 13.77 -16.27 -4.37
N ALA A 76 12.97 -16.49 -3.33
CA ALA A 76 12.78 -17.83 -2.76
C ALA A 76 12.13 -18.77 -3.79
N PRO A 77 12.76 -19.91 -4.15
CA PRO A 77 12.19 -20.85 -5.11
C PRO A 77 10.92 -21.51 -4.54
N GLU A 78 9.88 -21.47 -5.37
CA GLU A 78 8.62 -22.21 -5.56
C GLU A 78 8.14 -23.36 -4.62
N HIS A 79 8.78 -23.66 -3.48
CA HIS A 79 8.48 -24.85 -2.68
C HIS A 79 8.17 -24.59 -1.20
N SER A 80 7.43 -23.53 -0.90
CA SER A 80 6.66 -23.47 0.36
C SER A 80 5.18 -23.32 0.06
N LEU A 81 4.61 -24.37 -0.55
CA LEU A 81 3.17 -24.53 -0.70
C LEU A 81 2.58 -24.88 0.67
N ILE A 82 2.04 -23.88 1.36
CA ILE A 82 0.91 -24.09 2.25
C ILE A 82 -0.26 -23.29 1.68
N GLY A 83 -1.16 -23.96 0.94
CA GLY A 83 -2.45 -23.39 0.54
C GLY A 83 -2.60 -22.88 -0.90
N GLY A 84 -1.66 -23.15 -1.82
CA GLY A 84 -1.92 -23.05 -3.27
C GLY A 84 -2.19 -21.64 -3.84
N SER A 85 -1.82 -20.57 -3.15
CA SER A 85 -1.91 -19.20 -3.66
C SER A 85 -0.52 -18.58 -3.73
N TYR A 86 -0.13 -18.14 -4.94
CA TYR A 86 1.08 -17.36 -5.19
C TYR A 86 0.96 -16.03 -4.45
N ALA A 87 1.63 -15.90 -3.32
CA ALA A 87 1.83 -14.60 -2.71
C ALA A 87 3.31 -14.27 -2.84
N ALA A 88 3.66 -13.30 -3.70
CA ALA A 88 4.87 -12.53 -3.45
C ALA A 88 4.84 -12.07 -1.97
N PRO A 89 6.01 -11.90 -1.32
CA PRO A 89 6.05 -11.50 0.08
C PRO A 89 5.08 -10.34 0.31
N SER A 90 4.08 -10.53 1.19
CA SER A 90 2.88 -9.68 1.20
C SER A 90 3.22 -8.19 1.27
N GLY A 91 4.33 -7.83 1.92
CA GLY A 91 4.81 -6.45 2.01
C GLY A 91 5.15 -5.77 0.67
N VAL A 92 5.73 -6.48 -0.31
CA VAL A 92 6.04 -5.89 -1.63
C VAL A 92 4.76 -5.68 -2.44
N THR A 93 3.88 -6.69 -2.45
CA THR A 93 2.57 -6.60 -3.11
C THR A 93 1.71 -5.50 -2.47
N ASP A 94 1.65 -5.44 -1.15
CA ASP A 94 0.91 -4.42 -0.40
C ASP A 94 1.49 -3.03 -0.63
N ALA A 95 2.82 -2.90 -0.80
CA ALA A 95 3.45 -1.62 -1.13
C ALA A 95 3.05 -1.14 -2.53
N ILE A 96 3.08 -2.01 -3.54
CA ILE A 96 2.63 -1.68 -4.90
C ILE A 96 1.14 -1.33 -4.90
N GLY A 97 0.30 -2.13 -4.21
CA GLY A 97 -1.12 -1.85 -4.06
C GLY A 97 -1.40 -0.54 -3.33
N PHE A 98 -0.63 -0.23 -2.29
CA PHE A 98 -0.71 1.05 -1.60
C PHE A 98 -0.35 2.21 -2.52
N LEU A 99 0.74 2.10 -3.29
CA LEU A 99 1.11 3.11 -4.28
C LEU A 99 0.01 3.28 -5.33
N TYR A 100 -0.58 2.20 -5.83
CA TYR A 100 -1.73 2.27 -6.74
C TYR A 100 -2.89 3.08 -6.14
N LEU A 101 -3.20 2.90 -4.85
CA LEU A 101 -4.25 3.66 -4.16
C LEU A 101 -3.91 5.14 -3.90
N LEU A 102 -2.64 5.55 -4.04
CA LEU A 102 -2.25 6.96 -3.94
C LEU A 102 -2.45 7.73 -5.24
N HIS A 103 -2.58 7.04 -6.38
CA HIS A 103 -2.78 7.65 -7.69
C HIS A 103 -4.27 7.92 -7.93
N THR A 104 -4.58 8.94 -8.72
CA THR A 104 -5.97 9.34 -8.97
C THR A 104 -6.70 8.33 -9.85
N ASP A 105 -5.96 7.72 -10.77
CA ASP A 105 -6.48 6.76 -11.73
C ASP A 105 -5.37 5.82 -12.23
N ARG A 106 -5.75 4.94 -13.15
CA ARG A 106 -4.85 3.94 -13.72
C ARG A 106 -3.73 4.54 -14.57
N GLU A 107 -4.02 5.57 -15.36
CA GLU A 107 -3.06 6.12 -16.31
C GLU A 107 -1.96 6.90 -15.59
N ASP A 108 -2.34 7.64 -14.53
CA ASP A 108 -1.40 8.29 -13.61
C ASP A 108 -0.46 7.26 -12.95
N PHE A 109 -0.98 6.13 -12.47
CA PHE A 109 -0.15 5.05 -11.93
C PHE A 109 0.81 4.45 -12.96
N LEU A 110 0.33 4.13 -14.18
CA LEU A 110 1.17 3.55 -15.21
C LEU A 110 2.28 4.50 -15.67
N THR A 111 1.98 5.80 -15.77
CA THR A 111 2.99 6.83 -16.07
C THR A 111 4.08 6.87 -15.01
N THR A 112 3.71 6.77 -13.74
CA THR A 112 4.66 6.67 -12.62
C THR A 112 5.51 5.40 -12.72
N VAL A 113 4.91 4.26 -13.07
CA VAL A 113 5.65 3.00 -13.27
C VAL A 113 6.64 3.11 -14.43
N ASP A 114 6.25 3.73 -15.55
CA ASP A 114 7.14 3.95 -16.70
C ASP A 114 8.37 4.77 -16.31
N HIS A 115 8.15 5.86 -15.56
CA HIS A 115 9.24 6.68 -15.03
C HIS A 115 10.12 5.91 -14.05
N ALA A 116 9.53 5.12 -13.15
CA ALA A 116 10.26 4.34 -12.16
C ALA A 116 11.15 3.27 -12.81
N VAL A 117 10.61 2.51 -13.77
CA VAL A 117 11.36 1.50 -14.53
C VAL A 117 12.47 2.16 -15.35
N LYS A 118 12.18 3.27 -16.03
CA LYS A 118 13.20 4.03 -16.78
C LYS A 118 14.33 4.51 -15.87
N SER A 119 14.01 5.00 -14.67
CA SER A 119 15.01 5.41 -13.68
C SER A 119 15.87 4.24 -13.21
N ALA A 120 15.25 3.09 -12.90
CA ALA A 120 15.95 1.90 -12.47
C ALA A 120 16.90 1.32 -13.54
N LEU A 121 16.48 1.27 -14.80
CA LEU A 121 17.32 0.80 -15.91
C LEU A 121 18.51 1.73 -16.15
N ARG A 122 18.29 3.04 -16.06
CA ARG A 122 19.40 4.02 -16.12
C ARG A 122 20.39 3.85 -14.99
N HIS A 123 19.92 3.55 -13.77
CA HIS A 123 20.79 3.25 -12.65
C HIS A 123 21.64 1.98 -12.88
N ARG A 124 21.15 1.03 -13.68
CA ARG A 124 21.93 -0.14 -14.14
C ARG A 124 22.90 0.17 -15.29
N GLY A 125 22.98 1.42 -15.73
CA GLY A 125 23.83 1.83 -16.85
C GLY A 125 23.20 1.56 -18.23
N GLU A 126 21.91 1.23 -18.29
CA GLU A 126 21.23 0.93 -19.55
C GLU A 126 20.73 2.21 -20.23
N ALA A 127 21.02 2.34 -21.53
CA ALA A 127 20.57 3.46 -22.35
C ALA A 127 19.11 3.26 -22.79
N VAL A 128 18.17 3.80 -22.02
CA VAL A 128 16.73 3.66 -22.27
C VAL A 128 16.10 4.96 -22.78
N THR A 129 15.52 4.90 -23.98
CA THR A 129 14.82 6.02 -24.62
C THR A 129 13.36 6.09 -24.18
N ASP A 130 12.67 4.95 -24.14
CA ASP A 130 11.24 4.85 -23.82
C ASP A 130 10.93 3.58 -23.02
N VAL A 131 9.91 3.68 -22.15
CA VAL A 131 9.34 2.56 -21.41
C VAL A 131 7.83 2.70 -21.50
N THR A 132 7.14 1.60 -21.78
CA THR A 132 5.67 1.56 -21.80
C THR A 132 5.18 0.36 -20.99
N THR A 133 4.41 0.63 -19.94
CA THR A 133 3.78 -0.37 -19.08
C THR A 133 2.31 -0.52 -19.46
N ARG A 134 1.84 -1.76 -19.49
CA ARG A 134 0.42 -2.07 -19.71
C ARG A 134 -0.11 -2.90 -18.55
N MET A 135 -1.36 -2.65 -18.19
CA MET A 135 -2.06 -3.38 -17.14
C MET A 135 -3.49 -3.68 -17.57
N ASP A 136 -3.75 -4.97 -17.70
CA ASP A 136 -5.05 -5.53 -18.00
C ASP A 136 -5.73 -5.95 -16.70
N ILE A 137 -6.95 -5.44 -16.47
CA ILE A 137 -7.70 -5.69 -15.25
C ILE A 137 -9.03 -6.32 -15.63
N GLU A 138 -9.20 -7.59 -15.29
CA GLU A 138 -10.49 -8.26 -15.32
C GLU A 138 -11.20 -8.00 -13.99
N ARG A 139 -12.38 -7.38 -14.06
CA ARG A 139 -13.21 -7.14 -12.88
C ARG A 139 -14.36 -8.14 -12.89
N ALA A 140 -14.54 -8.84 -11.79
CA ALA A 140 -15.77 -9.58 -11.58
C ALA A 140 -16.91 -8.59 -11.31
N ASP A 141 -18.07 -8.82 -11.92
CA ASP A 141 -19.27 -8.00 -11.75
C ASP A 141 -19.78 -7.96 -10.29
N HIS A 142 -19.37 -8.95 -9.50
CA HIS A 142 -19.68 -9.04 -8.09
C HIS A 142 -18.53 -9.71 -7.35
N ILE A 143 -17.94 -9.01 -6.37
CA ILE A 143 -17.25 -9.71 -5.29
C ILE A 143 -18.37 -10.26 -4.40
N ASP A 144 -18.60 -11.56 -4.46
CA ASP A 144 -19.47 -12.26 -3.50
C ASP A 144 -18.84 -12.11 -2.11
N THR A 145 -19.19 -10.99 -1.50
CA THR A 145 -18.60 -10.49 -0.26
C THR A 145 -18.97 -11.45 0.86
N GLU A 146 -20.13 -12.08 0.76
CA GLU A 146 -20.59 -13.11 1.67
C GLU A 146 -19.73 -14.37 1.54
N ALA A 147 -19.49 -14.88 0.33
CA ALA A 147 -18.57 -16.01 0.12
C ALA A 147 -17.11 -15.69 0.48
N ALA A 148 -16.66 -14.44 0.33
CA ALA A 148 -15.33 -14.00 0.74
C ALA A 148 -15.21 -13.91 2.27
N ILE A 149 -16.22 -13.37 2.95
CA ILE A 149 -16.31 -13.33 4.41
C ILE A 149 -16.39 -14.75 4.98
N VAL A 150 -17.26 -15.61 4.44
CA VAL A 150 -17.39 -17.01 4.88
C VAL A 150 -16.07 -17.77 4.74
N ARG A 151 -15.34 -17.59 3.63
CA ARG A 151 -14.00 -18.18 3.46
C ARG A 151 -12.99 -17.66 4.48
N ALA A 152 -12.99 -16.35 4.76
CA ALA A 152 -12.13 -15.75 5.78
C ALA A 152 -12.47 -16.25 7.21
N LEU A 153 -13.75 -16.43 7.51
CA LEU A 153 -14.26 -16.97 8.77
C LEU A 153 -13.87 -18.44 8.96
N GLN A 154 -14.01 -19.25 7.92
CA GLN A 154 -13.64 -20.67 7.93
C GLN A 154 -12.13 -20.88 8.06
N ALA A 155 -11.31 -20.01 7.46
CA ALA A 155 -9.85 -20.07 7.54
C ALA A 155 -9.29 -19.68 8.93
N THR A 156 -10.03 -18.91 9.73
CA THR A 156 -9.57 -18.40 11.03
C THR A 156 -10.14 -19.15 12.23
N GLY A 157 -11.02 -20.12 12.02
CA GLY A 157 -11.43 -21.10 13.03
C GLY A 157 -12.29 -20.58 14.18
N ASP A 158 -12.59 -19.29 14.25
CA ASP A 158 -13.63 -18.72 15.12
C ASP A 158 -13.88 -17.25 14.75
N ALA A 159 -15.13 -16.83 14.66
CA ALA A 159 -15.45 -15.41 14.81
C ALA A 159 -16.76 -15.23 15.58
N PRO A 160 -16.74 -14.49 16.70
CA PRO A 160 -17.97 -14.03 17.29
C PRO A 160 -18.60 -12.99 16.36
N ALA A 161 -19.93 -13.09 16.22
CA ALA A 161 -20.76 -12.29 15.33
C ALA A 161 -20.75 -10.76 15.62
N ASP A 162 -20.02 -10.34 16.65
CA ASP A 162 -19.89 -8.94 17.11
C ASP A 162 -18.93 -8.10 16.25
N ARG A 163 -18.00 -8.70 15.50
CA ARG A 163 -17.04 -7.97 14.64
C ARG A 163 -17.56 -7.53 13.27
N LEU A 164 -18.70 -8.05 12.80
CA LEU A 164 -19.28 -7.63 11.50
C LEU A 164 -19.73 -6.15 11.48
N ARG A 165 -19.87 -5.52 12.66
CA ARG A 165 -20.23 -4.10 12.80
C ARG A 165 -19.04 -3.14 12.77
N GLU A 166 -17.80 -3.66 12.78
CA GLU A 166 -16.56 -2.85 12.85
C GLU A 166 -15.72 -2.89 11.56
N ILE A 167 -16.28 -3.34 10.43
CA ILE A 167 -15.63 -3.15 9.12
C ILE A 167 -15.55 -1.63 8.86
N PRO A 168 -14.34 -1.05 8.69
CA PRO A 168 -14.21 0.38 8.46
C PRO A 168 -14.98 0.76 7.20
N PRO A 169 -15.88 1.77 7.25
CA PRO A 169 -16.59 2.28 6.08
C PRO A 169 -15.63 3.15 5.26
N GLY A 170 -14.52 2.57 4.80
CA GLY A 170 -13.39 3.24 4.15
C GLY A 170 -13.47 3.27 2.62
N ASN A 171 -14.31 2.42 2.02
CA ASN A 171 -14.73 2.54 0.62
C ASN A 171 -15.75 3.67 0.40
N ARG A 172 -15.97 4.55 1.39
CA ARG A 172 -16.95 5.66 1.32
C ARG A 172 -16.47 6.89 0.57
N TRP A 173 -15.20 6.95 0.18
CA TRP A 173 -14.66 8.05 -0.64
C TRP A 173 -14.85 7.84 -2.14
N LEU A 174 -15.28 6.65 -2.57
CA LEU A 174 -15.61 6.34 -3.99
C LEU A 174 -17.12 6.43 -4.31
N THR A 175 -17.97 6.71 -3.32
CA THR A 175 -19.43 6.85 -3.52
C THR A 175 -19.94 8.29 -3.54
N GLY A 176 -19.04 9.28 -3.52
CA GLY A 176 -19.39 10.70 -3.56
C GLY A 176 -20.22 11.09 -4.80
N ASP A 177 -19.96 10.47 -5.95
CA ASP A 177 -20.69 10.75 -7.19
C ASP A 177 -21.79 9.74 -7.53
N ALA A 178 -21.77 8.54 -6.92
CA ALA A 178 -22.77 7.50 -7.19
C ALA A 178 -24.10 7.73 -6.45
N VAL A 179 -24.07 8.37 -5.26
CA VAL A 179 -25.30 8.71 -4.52
C VAL A 179 -25.90 10.03 -5.01
N ALA A 180 -25.11 10.91 -5.62
CA ALA A 180 -25.58 12.17 -6.19
C ALA A 180 -26.34 12.00 -7.52
N ARG A 181 -25.98 11.00 -8.35
CA ARG A 181 -26.70 10.73 -9.62
C ARG A 181 -28.08 10.12 -9.41
N ARG A 182 -28.27 9.25 -8.40
CA ARG A 182 -29.59 8.63 -8.12
C ARG A 182 -30.66 9.57 -7.55
N ARG A 183 -30.30 10.80 -7.16
CA ARG A 183 -31.27 11.81 -6.72
C ARG A 183 -31.71 12.78 -7.81
N ARG A 184 -31.15 12.72 -9.03
CA ARG A 184 -31.59 13.54 -10.16
C ARG A 184 -32.40 12.77 -11.22
N GLU A 185 -32.36 11.44 -11.20
CA GLU A 185 -33.08 10.60 -12.18
C GLU A 185 -34.36 9.97 -11.60
N GLY A 186 -34.84 10.47 -10.45
CA GLY A 186 -36.04 9.96 -9.78
C GLY A 186 -37.12 11.01 -9.49
N ASP A 187 -36.98 12.22 -10.04
CA ASP A 187 -37.96 13.33 -9.91
C ASP A 187 -38.28 13.97 -11.29
N GLU A 188 -38.31 13.17 -12.36
CA GLU A 188 -38.97 13.51 -13.64
C GLU A 188 -39.84 12.35 -14.13
#